data_AF-A0A0R1W3S8-F1
#
_entry.id   AF-A0A0R1W3S8-F1
#
_cell.length_a   1.000
_cell.length_b   1.000
_cell.length_c   1.000
_cell.angle_alpha   90.00
_cell.angle_beta   90.00
_cell.angle_gamma   90.00
#
_symmetry.space_group_name_H-M   'P 1'
#
loop_
_entity.id
_entity.type
_entity.pdbx_description
1 polymer ?
#
loop_
_entity_poly.entity_id
_entity_poly.type
_entity_poly.pdbx_seq_one_letter_code
_entity_poly.pdbx_strand_id
1 'polypeptide(L)'
;MTVGEALRLLRTQKRMTLARAANNALSTTFLSKVERDQNEITFEKLLAILANLNVDFNEFMYVLHDYERDEQSDFIQRYSHALASKNSILMHQLAVDEEKLASDPYGNQLIHHRHNQLNGFVQGVISNNYPHR
;
A
#
# COMPACT_ATOMS: atom_id res chain seq x y z
N MET A 1 4.23 -4.99 -10.08
CA MET A 1 5.56 -5.62 -10.29
C MET A 1 5.76 -6.75 -9.30
N THR A 2 6.70 -7.65 -9.53
CA THR A 2 7.08 -8.70 -8.57
C THR A 2 8.00 -8.15 -7.48
N VAL A 3 8.19 -8.91 -6.40
CA VAL A 3 9.17 -8.59 -5.33
C VAL A 3 10.58 -8.48 -5.91
N GLY A 4 10.95 -9.37 -6.83
CA GLY A 4 12.26 -9.37 -7.49
C GLY A 4 12.48 -8.12 -8.33
N GLU A 5 11.49 -7.76 -9.14
CA GLU A 5 11.52 -6.54 -9.97
C GLU A 5 11.65 -5.27 -9.12
N ALA A 6 10.87 -5.16 -8.04
CA ALA A 6 10.92 -4.01 -7.13
C ALA A 6 12.29 -3.87 -6.45
N LEU A 7 12.87 -4.97 -5.97
CA LEU A 7 14.22 -4.98 -5.39
C LEU A 7 15.28 -4.53 -6.40
N ARG A 8 15.19 -5.03 -7.63
CA ARG A 8 16.11 -4.65 -8.71
C ARG A 8 16.00 -3.16 -9.03
N LEU A 9 14.77 -2.65 -9.13
CA LEU A 9 14.50 -1.24 -9.40
C LEU A 9 15.14 -0.35 -8.34
N LEU A 10 14.82 -0.58 -7.06
CA LEU A 10 15.40 0.16 -5.94
C LEU A 10 16.93 0.11 -5.92
N ARG A 11 17.51 -1.09 -6.08
CA ARG A 11 18.97 -1.28 -6.09
C ARG A 11 19.63 -0.48 -7.20
N THR A 12 19.09 -0.54 -8.41
CA THR A 12 19.64 0.15 -9.59
C THR A 12 19.47 1.66 -9.52
N GLN A 13 18.33 2.16 -9.03
CA GLN A 13 18.10 3.59 -8.75
C GLN A 13 19.14 4.15 -7.76
N LYS A 14 19.47 3.39 -6.71
CA LYS A 14 20.51 3.75 -5.74
C LYS A 14 21.94 3.46 -6.24
N ARG A 15 22.12 3.05 -7.50
CA ARG A 15 23.40 2.70 -8.14
C ARG A 15 24.21 1.68 -7.33
N MET A 16 23.52 0.77 -6.63
CA MET A 16 24.15 -0.21 -5.76
C MET A 16 24.45 -1.50 -6.53
N THR A 17 25.63 -2.07 -6.33
CA THR A 17 25.99 -3.36 -6.94
C THR A 17 25.26 -4.51 -6.22
N LEU A 18 25.09 -5.65 -6.90
CA LEU A 18 24.56 -6.87 -6.27
C LEU A 18 25.37 -7.27 -5.03
N ALA A 19 26.71 -7.16 -5.09
CA ALA A 19 27.59 -7.47 -3.96
C ALA A 19 27.32 -6.58 -2.74
N ARG A 20 27.11 -5.27 -2.97
CA ARG A 20 26.83 -4.34 -1.89
C ARG A 20 25.42 -4.49 -1.31
N ALA A 21 24.43 -4.76 -2.15
CA ALA A 21 23.05 -4.99 -1.71
C ALA A 21 22.88 -6.32 -0.99
N ALA A 22 23.51 -7.38 -1.50
CA ALA A 22 23.48 -8.71 -0.89
C ALA A 22 24.27 -8.73 0.43
N ASN A 23 25.46 -8.11 0.44
CA ASN A 23 26.38 -8.07 1.58
C ASN A 23 26.51 -9.47 2.24
N ASN A 24 26.56 -9.54 3.57
CA ASN A 24 26.56 -10.80 4.33
C ASN A 24 25.16 -11.43 4.51
N ALA A 25 24.11 -10.84 3.93
CA ALA A 25 22.74 -11.35 4.11
C ALA A 25 22.45 -12.57 3.23
N LEU A 26 22.99 -12.59 2.01
CA LEU A 26 22.83 -13.68 1.05
C LEU A 26 23.87 -13.59 -0.07
N SER A 27 23.99 -14.64 -0.89
CA SER A 27 24.94 -14.62 -2.00
C SER A 27 24.46 -13.72 -3.15
N THR A 28 25.40 -13.11 -3.86
CA THR A 28 25.12 -12.30 -5.06
C THR A 28 24.35 -13.07 -6.12
N THR A 29 24.68 -14.34 -6.31
CA THR A 29 23.97 -15.25 -7.22
C THR A 29 22.52 -15.46 -6.79
N PHE A 30 22.27 -15.59 -5.49
CA PHE A 30 20.90 -15.70 -4.97
C PHE A 30 20.12 -14.41 -5.22
N LEU A 31 20.69 -13.24 -4.87
CA LEU A 31 20.04 -11.94 -5.12
C LEU A 31 19.71 -11.76 -6.60
N SER A 32 20.65 -12.09 -7.50
CA SER A 32 20.47 -12.00 -8.94
C SER A 32 19.35 -12.91 -9.46
N LYS A 33 19.16 -14.09 -8.87
CA LYS A 33 18.03 -14.98 -9.20
C LYS A 33 16.71 -14.42 -8.68
N VAL A 34 16.69 -13.88 -7.46
CA VAL A 34 15.51 -13.20 -6.91
C VAL A 34 15.10 -12.01 -7.78
N GLU A 35 16.03 -11.13 -8.15
CA GLU A 35 15.79 -9.95 -9.01
C GLU A 35 15.33 -10.27 -10.44
N ARG A 36 15.31 -11.56 -10.81
CA ARG A 36 14.83 -12.07 -12.11
C ARG A 36 13.68 -13.07 -11.95
N ASP A 37 13.07 -13.12 -10.76
CA ASP A 37 11.97 -14.01 -10.40
C ASP A 37 12.28 -15.50 -10.64
N GLN A 38 13.55 -15.88 -10.51
CA GLN A 38 14.00 -17.27 -10.63
C GLN A 38 14.10 -17.98 -9.28
N ASN A 39 14.09 -17.23 -8.18
CA ASN A 39 14.10 -17.75 -6.82
C ASN A 39 13.15 -16.92 -5.95
N GLU A 40 12.40 -17.59 -5.10
CA GLU A 40 11.69 -16.93 -4.00
C GLU A 40 12.67 -16.46 -2.92
N ILE A 41 12.25 -15.44 -2.16
CA ILE A 41 12.99 -14.90 -1.02
C ILE A 41 12.14 -15.02 0.24
N THR A 42 12.77 -15.40 1.36
CA THR A 42 12.09 -15.38 2.66
C THR A 42 11.93 -13.95 3.16
N PHE A 43 10.92 -13.71 3.99
CA PHE A 43 10.67 -12.37 4.53
C PHE A 43 11.87 -11.79 5.31
N GLU A 44 12.56 -12.62 6.11
CA GLU A 44 13.77 -12.19 6.84
C GLU A 44 14.89 -11.72 5.91
N LYS A 45 15.11 -12.43 4.79
CA LYS A 45 16.12 -12.05 3.79
C LYS A 45 15.71 -10.79 3.05
N LEU A 46 14.42 -10.62 2.76
CA LEU A 46 13.89 -9.39 2.17
C LEU A 46 14.22 -8.20 3.07
N LEU A 47 13.89 -8.26 4.37
CA LEU A 47 14.17 -7.17 5.32
C LEU A 47 15.67 -6.84 5.40
N ALA A 48 16.54 -7.86 5.37
CA ALA A 48 17.98 -7.65 5.36
C ALA A 48 18.47 -6.91 4.10
N ILE A 49 17.92 -7.23 2.93
CA ILE A 49 18.23 -6.52 1.68
C ILE A 49 17.72 -5.08 1.74
N LEU A 50 16.49 -4.85 2.22
CA LEU A 50 15.93 -3.50 2.37
C LEU A 50 16.79 -2.63 3.30
N ALA A 51 17.26 -3.19 4.41
CA ALA A 51 18.20 -2.52 5.31
C ALA A 51 19.51 -2.15 4.60
N ASN A 52 20.10 -3.07 3.82
CA ASN A 52 21.31 -2.78 3.04
C ASN A 52 21.10 -1.70 1.96
N LEU A 53 19.89 -1.62 1.39
CA LEU A 53 19.49 -0.59 0.42
C LEU A 53 19.12 0.74 1.08
N ASN A 54 19.04 0.80 2.41
CA ASN A 54 18.49 1.93 3.16
C ASN A 54 17.10 2.32 2.61
N VAL A 55 16.22 1.33 2.57
CA VAL A 55 14.81 1.41 2.16
C VAL A 55 13.99 0.82 3.30
N ASP A 56 12.95 1.53 3.74
CA ASP A 56 12.02 0.97 4.71
C ASP A 56 10.94 0.12 4.03
N PHE A 57 10.20 -0.67 4.81
CA PHE A 57 9.21 -1.58 4.26
C PHE A 57 8.05 -0.85 3.55
N ASN A 58 7.65 0.34 4.01
CA ASN A 58 6.58 1.10 3.39
C ASN A 58 7.03 1.69 2.05
N GLU A 59 8.26 2.23 1.97
CA GLU A 59 8.86 2.67 0.71
C GLU A 59 8.95 1.50 -0.28
N PHE A 60 9.38 0.33 0.17
CA PHE A 60 9.41 -0.87 -0.66
C PHE A 60 8.02 -1.25 -1.19
N MET A 61 7.00 -1.28 -0.32
CA MET A 61 5.62 -1.55 -0.73
C MET A 61 5.14 -0.51 -1.74
N TYR A 62 5.41 0.78 -1.51
CA TYR A 62 5.02 1.83 -2.44
C TYR A 62 5.62 1.63 -3.84
N VAL A 63 6.88 1.21 -3.92
CA VAL A 63 7.50 0.85 -5.20
C VAL A 63 6.88 -0.42 -5.78
N LEU A 64 6.69 -1.47 -4.97
CA LEU A 64 6.11 -2.76 -5.39
C LEU A 64 4.71 -2.60 -6.03
N HIS A 65 3.95 -1.60 -5.57
CA HIS A 65 2.65 -1.23 -6.11
C HIS A 65 2.75 -0.19 -7.25
N ASP A 66 3.90 -0.08 -7.93
CA ASP A 66 4.12 0.81 -9.07
C ASP A 66 3.82 2.29 -8.80
N TYR A 67 4.13 2.73 -7.57
CA TYR A 67 3.84 4.09 -7.11
C TYR A 67 2.34 4.45 -7.17
N GLU A 68 1.46 3.46 -7.38
CA GLU A 68 0.03 3.64 -7.23
C GLU A 68 -0.18 4.19 -5.82
N ARG A 69 -0.89 5.32 -5.74
CA ARG A 69 -1.33 5.81 -4.45
C ARG A 69 -2.15 4.70 -3.86
N ASP A 70 -1.79 4.28 -2.65
CA ASP A 70 -2.63 3.46 -1.80
C ASP A 70 -4.08 3.94 -1.97
N GLU A 71 -4.95 3.09 -2.55
CA GLU A 71 -6.32 3.46 -2.89
C GLU A 71 -7.04 4.03 -1.66
N GLN A 72 -6.65 3.57 -0.47
CA GLN A 72 -7.08 4.08 0.82
C GLN A 72 -6.60 5.51 1.09
N SER A 73 -5.37 5.86 0.76
CA SER A 73 -4.86 7.23 0.87
C SER A 73 -5.60 8.19 -0.06
N ASP A 74 -5.91 7.77 -1.29
CA ASP A 74 -6.74 8.56 -2.21
C ASP A 74 -8.18 8.70 -1.70
N PHE A 75 -8.78 7.60 -1.23
CA PHE A 75 -10.10 7.61 -0.61
C PHE A 75 -10.15 8.56 0.59
N ILE A 76 -9.21 8.46 1.55
CA ILE A 76 -9.14 9.33 2.73
C ILE A 76 -9.00 10.79 2.31
N GLN A 77 -8.19 11.10 1.30
CA GLN A 77 -8.01 12.45 0.81
C GLN A 77 -9.32 13.00 0.21
N ARG A 78 -9.97 12.23 -0.67
CA ARG A 78 -11.25 12.60 -1.31
C ARG A 78 -12.37 12.73 -0.28
N TYR A 79 -12.39 11.84 0.70
CA TYR A 79 -13.35 11.84 1.79
C TYR A 79 -13.16 13.05 2.71
N SER A 80 -11.93 13.35 3.11
CA SER A 80 -11.58 14.54 3.91
C SER A 80 -11.96 15.83 3.17
N HIS A 81 -11.74 15.87 1.85
CA HIS A 81 -12.17 16.98 1.01
C HIS A 81 -13.70 17.11 0.97
N ALA A 82 -14.43 16.00 0.83
CA ALA A 82 -15.88 15.99 0.85
C ALA A 82 -16.43 16.50 2.20
N LEU A 83 -15.83 16.09 3.32
CA LEU A 83 -16.15 16.58 4.67
C LEU A 83 -15.93 18.09 4.80
N ALA A 84 -14.74 18.57 4.45
CA ALA A 84 -14.39 19.99 4.55
C ALA A 84 -15.30 20.88 3.67
N SER A 85 -15.66 20.39 2.48
CA SER A 85 -16.53 21.09 1.53
C SER A 85 -18.02 20.88 1.77
N LYS A 86 -18.41 20.05 2.75
CA LYS A 86 -19.80 19.61 3.00
C LYS A 86 -20.49 19.07 1.74
N ASN A 87 -19.72 18.44 0.84
CA ASN A 87 -20.24 17.90 -0.41
C ASN A 87 -20.86 16.52 -0.17
N SER A 88 -22.14 16.50 0.22
CA SER A 88 -22.89 15.28 0.52
C SER A 88 -23.04 14.33 -0.68
N ILE A 89 -23.03 14.86 -1.90
CA ILE A 89 -23.08 14.06 -3.13
C ILE A 89 -21.80 13.25 -3.28
N LEU A 90 -20.64 13.89 -3.12
CA LEU A 90 -19.35 13.21 -3.20
C LEU A 90 -19.19 12.18 -2.06
N MET A 91 -19.68 12.47 -0.85
CA MET A 91 -19.69 11.49 0.24
C MET A 91 -20.51 10.25 -0.10
N HIS A 92 -21.72 10.44 -0.66
CA HIS A 92 -22.57 9.33 -1.04
C HIS A 92 -21.95 8.50 -2.17
N GLN A 93 -21.31 9.14 -3.15
CA GLN A 93 -20.60 8.43 -4.22
C GLN A 93 -19.46 7.58 -3.66
N LEU A 94 -18.61 8.16 -2.80
CA LEU A 94 -17.52 7.44 -2.15
C LEU A 94 -18.01 6.23 -1.33
N ALA A 95 -19.15 6.35 -0.64
CA ALA A 95 -19.73 5.24 0.13
C ALA A 95 -20.24 4.10 -0.76
N VAL A 96 -20.88 4.43 -1.89
CA VAL A 96 -21.40 3.43 -2.85
C VAL A 96 -20.25 2.72 -3.58
N ASP A 97 -19.20 3.45 -3.94
CA ASP A 97 -18.03 2.88 -4.59
C ASP A 97 -17.31 1.89 -3.64
N GLU A 98 -17.23 2.20 -2.35
CA GLU A 98 -16.68 1.30 -1.32
C GLU A 98 -17.53 0.03 -1.15
N GLU A 99 -18.87 0.14 -1.17
CA GLU A 99 -19.77 -1.02 -1.06
C GLU A 99 -19.62 -1.99 -2.24
N LYS A 100 -19.40 -1.47 -3.45
CA LYS A 100 -19.10 -2.29 -4.64
C LYS A 100 -17.75 -2.99 -4.50
N LEU A 101 -16.73 -2.29 -4.02
CA LEU A 101 -15.41 -2.89 -3.79
C LEU A 101 -15.48 -3.99 -2.72
N ALA A 102 -16.27 -3.81 -1.65
CA ALA A 102 -16.46 -4.83 -0.61
C ALA A 102 -17.19 -6.10 -1.10
N SER A 103 -17.94 -6.00 -2.20
CA SER A 103 -18.62 -7.13 -2.82
C SER A 103 -17.74 -7.91 -3.82
N ASP A 104 -16.53 -7.43 -4.10
CA ASP A 104 -15.56 -8.14 -4.95
C ASP A 104 -14.85 -9.25 -4.14
N PRO A 105 -15.05 -10.54 -4.49
CA PRO A 105 -14.42 -11.66 -3.78
C PRO A 105 -12.88 -11.71 -3.91
N TYR A 106 -12.29 -10.88 -4.76
CA TYR A 106 -10.84 -10.74 -4.93
C TYR A 106 -10.29 -9.41 -4.35
N GLY A 107 -11.14 -8.57 -3.76
CA GLY A 107 -10.78 -7.29 -3.14
C GLY A 107 -9.89 -7.44 -1.91
N ASN A 108 -8.89 -6.56 -1.79
CA ASN A 108 -7.81 -6.63 -0.81
C ASN A 108 -8.35 -6.48 0.64
N GLN A 109 -8.51 -7.61 1.35
CA GLN A 109 -9.19 -7.71 2.65
C GLN A 109 -8.67 -6.78 3.77
N LEU A 110 -7.43 -6.31 3.67
CA LEU A 110 -6.79 -5.42 4.65
C LEU A 110 -7.28 -3.96 4.57
N ILE A 111 -7.75 -3.54 3.39
CA ILE A 111 -8.25 -2.17 3.15
C ILE A 111 -9.61 -1.97 3.84
N HIS A 112 -10.47 -3.00 3.81
CA HIS A 112 -11.84 -2.97 4.34
C HIS A 112 -11.92 -2.77 5.86
N HIS A 113 -10.94 -3.25 6.64
CA HIS A 113 -11.03 -3.20 8.12
C HIS A 113 -10.86 -1.78 8.68
N ARG A 114 -10.04 -0.92 8.07
CA ARG A 114 -9.85 0.47 8.54
C ARG A 114 -10.97 1.40 8.07
N HIS A 115 -11.53 1.17 6.89
CA HIS A 115 -12.64 1.98 6.36
C HIS A 115 -13.96 1.76 7.12
N ASN A 116 -14.25 0.53 7.57
CA ASN A 116 -15.41 0.28 8.43
C ASN A 116 -15.32 0.98 9.80
N GLN A 117 -14.11 1.11 10.36
CA GLN A 117 -13.91 1.86 11.61
C GLN A 117 -14.11 3.37 11.44
N LEU A 118 -13.76 3.93 10.28
CA LEU A 118 -14.00 5.34 9.96
C LEU A 118 -15.47 5.63 9.62
N ASN A 119 -16.15 4.75 8.86
CA ASN A 119 -17.57 4.89 8.54
C ASN A 119 -18.46 4.90 9.79
N GLY A 120 -18.14 4.12 10.83
CA GLY A 120 -18.85 4.18 12.11
C GLY A 120 -18.74 5.55 12.81
N PHE A 121 -17.57 6.19 12.73
CA PHE A 121 -17.35 7.54 13.26
C PHE A 121 -18.14 8.59 12.48
N VAL A 122 -18.15 8.47 11.15
CA VAL A 122 -18.87 9.35 10.22
C VAL A 122 -20.38 9.29 10.44
N GLN A 123 -20.96 8.09 10.54
CA GLN A 123 -22.39 7.92 10.84
C GLN A 123 -22.76 8.52 12.20
N GLY A 124 -21.87 8.42 13.19
CA GLY A 124 -22.03 9.09 14.49
C GLY A 124 -22.02 10.62 14.39
N VAL A 125 -21.15 11.20 13.55
CA VAL A 125 -21.05 12.66 13.34
C VAL A 125 -22.23 13.19 12.52
N ILE A 126 -22.73 12.44 11.53
CA ILE A 126 -23.90 12.82 10.73
C ILE A 126 -25.18 12.76 11.58
N SER A 127 -25.35 11.70 12.38
CA SER A 127 -26.49 11.53 13.30
C SER A 127 -26.54 12.64 14.37
N ASN A 128 -25.40 13.05 14.92
CA ASN A 128 -25.33 14.14 15.89
C ASN A 128 -25.54 15.54 15.31
N ASN A 129 -25.29 15.75 14.01
CA ASN A 129 -25.48 17.06 13.37
C ASN A 129 -26.86 17.23 12.72
N TYR A 130 -27.62 16.16 12.53
CA TYR A 130 -28.99 16.19 12.03
C TYR A 130 -29.88 15.24 12.83
N PRO A 131 -30.30 15.62 14.05
CA PRO A 131 -31.26 14.82 14.79
C PRO A 131 -32.57 14.79 13.98
N HIS A 132 -32.99 13.59 13.59
CA HIS A 132 -34.29 13.36 12.98
C HIS A 132 -35.37 13.99 13.87
N ARG A 133 -36.06 15.01 13.35
CA ARG A 133 -37.31 15.54 13.90
C ARG A 133 -38.48 14.80 13.27
#